data_AF-A0A1H4WMA5-F1
#
_entry.id   AF-A0A1H4WMA5-F1
#
_cell.length_a   1.000
_cell.length_b   1.000
_cell.length_c   1.000
_cell.angle_alpha   90.00
_cell.angle_beta   90.00
_cell.angle_gamma   90.00
#
_symmetry.space_group_name_H-M   'P 1'
#
loop_
_entity.id
_entity.type
_entity.pdbx_description
1 polymer ?
#
loop_
_entity_poly.entity_id
_entity_poly.type
_entity_poly.pdbx_seq_one_letter_code
_entity_poly.pdbx_strand_id
1 'polypeptide(L)'
;MRGPFVAERADNNGTHARALVTGTWGIQGAAWGKPEIKSINARSDNLFRVAKWRELYRAGKTALVPMNGYVEFVETSPKYKVPVFIHDNTTPLLTAAGLYDEEQGAYTIITMEADLGAGEVHTRQPIFVPRTCRTGGYKSGRRHPRQG
;
A
#
# COMPACT_ATOMS: atom_id res chain seq x y z
N MET A 1 -10.82 -11.23 -2.61
CA MET A 1 -10.14 -11.58 -1.35
C MET A 1 -10.29 -10.39 -0.40
N ARG A 2 -10.51 -10.63 0.90
CA ARG A 2 -10.52 -9.57 1.92
C ARG A 2 -9.30 -9.73 2.83
N GLY A 3 -8.81 -8.63 3.37
CA GLY A 3 -7.67 -8.63 4.28
C GLY A 3 -7.64 -7.41 5.19
N PRO A 4 -6.81 -7.46 6.25
CA PRO A 4 -6.66 -6.37 7.20
C PRO A 4 -5.77 -5.25 6.63
N PHE A 5 -6.11 -4.02 6.95
CA PHE A 5 -5.24 -2.86 6.82
C PHE A 5 -5.50 -1.90 7.98
N VAL A 6 -4.48 -1.12 8.34
CA VAL A 6 -4.61 -0.03 9.32
C VAL A 6 -4.77 1.27 8.57
N ALA A 7 -5.78 2.05 8.94
CA ALA A 7 -6.03 3.39 8.40
C ALA A 7 -6.24 4.37 9.55
N GLU A 8 -5.91 5.64 9.29
CA GLU A 8 -6.26 6.74 10.18
C GLU A 8 -7.70 7.16 9.89
N ARG A 9 -8.53 7.21 10.94
CA ARG A 9 -9.92 7.64 10.87
C ARG A 9 -10.16 8.71 11.92
N ALA A 10 -10.81 9.79 11.51
CA ALA A 10 -11.35 10.74 12.47
C ALA A 10 -12.57 10.11 13.16
N ASP A 11 -12.65 10.23 14.47
CA ASP A 11 -13.90 10.00 15.19
C ASP A 11 -14.86 11.18 15.00
N ASN A 12 -16.06 11.08 15.57
CA ASN A 12 -17.09 12.12 15.48
C ASN A 12 -16.65 13.46 16.12
N ASN A 13 -15.56 13.47 16.88
CA ASN A 13 -15.00 14.65 17.54
C ASN A 13 -13.79 15.21 16.77
N GLY A 14 -13.47 14.67 15.59
CA GLY A 14 -12.31 15.06 14.80
C GLY A 14 -10.98 14.55 15.36
N THR A 15 -10.99 13.66 16.35
CA THR A 15 -9.77 13.02 16.85
C THR A 15 -9.38 11.91 15.90
N HIS A 16 -8.16 12.01 15.37
CA HIS A 16 -7.62 11.00 14.48
C HIS A 16 -7.12 9.79 15.29
N ALA A 17 -7.76 8.65 15.08
CA ALA A 17 -7.37 7.36 15.66
C ALA A 17 -6.99 6.38 14.55
N ARG A 18 -6.02 5.51 14.83
CA ARG A 18 -5.72 4.38 13.94
C ARG A 18 -6.69 3.25 14.21
N ALA A 19 -7.30 2.71 13.16
CA ALA A 19 -8.20 1.57 13.24
C ALA A 19 -7.70 0.42 12.38
N LEU A 20 -7.81 -0.81 12.89
CA LEU A 20 -7.69 -2.02 12.08
C LEU A 20 -9.00 -2.22 11.33
N VAL A 21 -8.94 -2.27 10.00
CA VAL A 21 -10.09 -2.36 9.11
C VAL A 21 -9.93 -3.59 8.22
N THR A 22 -11.03 -4.27 7.91
CA THR A 22 -11.05 -5.38 6.96
C THR A 22 -11.72 -4.93 5.66
N GLY A 23 -10.97 -4.91 4.56
CA GLY A 23 -11.44 -4.46 3.24
C GLY A 23 -11.18 -5.46 2.14
N THR A 24 -11.71 -5.18 0.95
CA THR A 24 -11.38 -5.92 -0.27
C THR A 24 -9.98 -5.54 -0.75
N TRP A 25 -9.14 -6.52 -1.03
CA TRP A 25 -7.86 -6.26 -1.68
C TRP A 25 -8.08 -6.05 -3.19
N GLY A 26 -7.88 -4.81 -3.64
CA GLY A 26 -8.06 -4.35 -5.01
C GLY A 26 -9.09 -3.24 -5.15
N ILE A 27 -8.63 -2.07 -5.61
CA ILE A 27 -9.45 -0.87 -5.87
C ILE A 27 -9.84 -0.83 -7.35
N GLN A 28 -11.10 -0.54 -7.64
CA GLN A 28 -11.64 -0.38 -8.99
C GLN A 28 -11.48 1.06 -9.52
N GLY A 29 -11.56 1.22 -10.84
CA GLY A 29 -11.49 2.53 -11.51
C GLY A 29 -10.09 3.12 -11.68
N ALA A 30 -9.03 2.40 -11.30
CA ALA A 30 -7.65 2.86 -11.51
C ALA A 30 -7.08 2.47 -12.89
N ALA A 31 -7.59 1.40 -13.50
CA ALA A 31 -7.18 0.96 -14.83
C ALA A 31 -7.91 1.78 -15.92
N TRP A 32 -7.15 2.41 -16.81
CA TRP A 32 -7.72 3.25 -17.86
C TRP A 32 -8.62 2.45 -18.80
N GLY A 33 -9.86 2.92 -18.97
CA GLY A 33 -10.86 2.27 -19.82
C GLY A 33 -11.35 0.90 -19.35
N LYS A 34 -10.97 0.47 -18.13
CA LYS A 34 -11.32 -0.84 -17.55
C LYS A 34 -11.73 -0.71 -16.07
N PRO A 35 -12.83 -0.01 -15.77
CA PRO A 35 -13.24 0.30 -14.39
C PRO A 35 -13.51 -0.95 -13.54
N GLU A 36 -13.88 -2.06 -14.17
CA GLU A 36 -14.16 -3.36 -13.52
C GLU A 36 -12.91 -4.01 -12.91
N ILE A 37 -11.71 -3.69 -13.41
CA ILE A 37 -10.46 -4.28 -12.94
C ILE A 37 -10.14 -3.82 -11.52
N LYS A 38 -10.01 -4.79 -10.62
CA LYS A 38 -9.53 -4.60 -9.25
C LYS A 38 -8.01 -4.51 -9.24
N SER A 39 -7.50 -3.31 -8.99
CA SER A 39 -6.06 -3.05 -8.91
C SER A 39 -5.53 -3.34 -7.50
N ILE A 40 -5.00 -4.55 -7.33
CA ILE A 40 -4.41 -5.01 -6.04
C ILE A 40 -3.10 -4.30 -5.68
N ASN A 41 -2.41 -3.74 -6.69
CA ASN A 41 -1.17 -2.98 -6.55
C ASN A 41 -1.29 -1.59 -7.22
N ALA A 42 -0.70 -0.59 -6.58
CA ALA A 42 -0.44 0.73 -7.15
C ALA A 42 1.08 0.92 -7.30
N ARG A 43 1.56 1.25 -8.49
CA ARG A 43 2.99 1.53 -8.69
C ARG A 43 3.32 2.92 -8.17
N SER A 44 4.37 3.04 -7.36
CA SER A 44 4.84 4.31 -6.81
C SER A 44 5.09 5.38 -7.89
N ASP A 45 5.70 4.97 -9.00
CA ASP A 45 5.98 5.82 -10.18
C ASP A 45 4.73 6.40 -10.85
N ASN A 46 3.55 5.84 -10.60
CA ASN A 46 2.29 6.23 -11.20
C ASN A 46 1.27 6.79 -10.19
N LEU A 47 1.62 6.87 -8.90
CA LEU A 47 0.73 7.36 -7.84
C LEU A 47 0.15 8.75 -8.16
N PHE A 48 0.96 9.63 -8.76
CA PHE A 48 0.52 10.98 -9.12
C PHE A 48 0.03 11.12 -10.56
N ARG A 49 0.22 10.09 -11.40
CA ARG A 49 -0.20 10.09 -12.81
C ARG A 49 -1.62 9.57 -12.97
N VAL A 50 -1.96 8.49 -12.26
CA VAL A 50 -3.31 7.90 -12.25
C VAL A 50 -4.23 8.73 -11.35
N ALA A 51 -5.36 9.19 -11.89
CA ALA A 51 -6.30 10.06 -11.18
C ALA A 51 -6.77 9.47 -9.85
N LYS A 52 -7.25 8.21 -9.87
CA LYS A 52 -7.71 7.50 -8.67
C LYS A 52 -6.66 7.45 -7.56
N TRP A 53 -5.40 7.12 -7.88
CA TRP A 53 -4.30 7.10 -6.90
C TRP A 53 -3.98 8.48 -6.35
N ARG A 54 -3.92 9.48 -7.23
CA ARG A 54 -3.62 10.86 -6.87
C ARG A 54 -4.69 11.44 -5.93
N GLU A 55 -5.96 11.16 -6.20
CA GLU A 55 -7.10 11.61 -5.38
C GLU A 55 -7.04 11.00 -3.99
N LEU A 56 -6.92 9.67 -3.88
CA LEU A 56 -6.81 8.98 -2.59
C LEU A 56 -5.62 9.48 -1.78
N TYR A 57 -4.45 9.61 -2.43
CA TYR A 57 -3.25 10.10 -1.76
C TYR A 57 -3.43 11.53 -1.24
N ARG A 58 -3.96 12.45 -2.06
CA ARG A 58 -4.22 13.85 -1.67
C ARG A 58 -5.24 13.98 -0.55
N ALA A 59 -6.22 13.07 -0.51
CA ALA A 59 -7.21 12.98 0.55
C ALA A 59 -6.68 12.32 1.84
N GLY A 60 -5.39 11.98 1.90
CA GLY A 60 -4.79 11.34 3.07
C GLY A 60 -5.23 9.88 3.28
N LYS A 61 -5.81 9.23 2.27
CA LYS A 61 -6.32 7.85 2.34
C LYS A 61 -5.19 6.82 2.25
N THR A 62 -4.22 6.95 3.15
CA THR A 62 -3.06 6.06 3.28
C THR A 62 -3.37 4.89 4.21
N ALA A 63 -2.79 3.74 3.91
CA ALA A 63 -2.98 2.51 4.67
C ALA A 63 -1.64 1.84 5.00
N LEU A 64 -1.62 1.10 6.11
CA LEU A 64 -0.56 0.17 6.47
C LEU A 64 -1.12 -1.25 6.39
N VAL A 65 -0.55 -2.10 5.54
CA VAL A 65 -1.02 -3.47 5.31
C VAL A 65 -0.09 -4.45 6.03
N PRO A 66 -0.51 -5.03 7.17
CA PRO A 66 0.28 -6.02 7.88
C PRO A 66 0.28 -7.36 7.15
N MET A 67 1.43 -8.03 7.12
CA MET A 67 1.56 -9.39 6.57
C MET A 67 2.74 -10.12 7.21
N ASN A 68 2.63 -11.45 7.30
CA ASN A 68 3.73 -12.31 7.77
C ASN A 68 4.78 -12.53 6.66
N GLY A 69 4.41 -12.26 5.41
CA GLY A 69 5.21 -12.46 4.21
C GLY A 69 4.34 -12.37 2.97
N TYR A 70 4.92 -12.60 1.81
CA TYR A 70 4.23 -12.60 0.52
C TYR A 70 4.84 -13.63 -0.42
N VAL A 71 4.08 -14.09 -1.41
CA VAL A 71 4.56 -15.05 -2.41
C VAL A 71 4.93 -14.32 -3.68
N GLU A 72 6.10 -14.61 -4.22
CA GLU A 72 6.54 -14.21 -5.56
C GLU A 72 6.80 -15.45 -6.42
N PHE A 73 6.76 -15.29 -7.75
CA PHE A 73 6.88 -16.40 -8.69
C PHE A 73 8.15 -16.31 -9.53
N VAL A 74 9.20 -17.03 -9.10
CA VAL A 74 10.50 -17.05 -9.78
C VAL A 74 10.42 -17.90 -11.04
N GLU A 75 10.88 -17.37 -12.18
CA GLU A 75 11.01 -18.14 -13.42
C GLU A 75 12.32 -18.95 -13.38
N THR A 76 12.21 -20.28 -13.22
CA THR A 76 13.39 -21.16 -13.17
C THR A 76 13.75 -21.74 -14.53
N SER A 77 12.79 -21.73 -15.47
CA SER A 77 12.98 -22.09 -16.89
C SER A 77 11.82 -21.49 -17.72
N PRO A 78 11.94 -21.41 -19.06
CA PRO A 78 10.90 -20.81 -19.88
C PRO A 78 9.52 -21.42 -19.63
N LYS A 79 8.56 -20.58 -19.25
CA LYS A 79 7.16 -20.95 -18.91
C LYS A 79 6.99 -21.71 -17.58
N TYR A 80 8.04 -21.90 -16.79
CA TYR A 80 7.95 -22.55 -15.49
C TYR A 80 8.24 -21.57 -14.37
N LYS A 81 7.27 -21.41 -13.47
CA LYS A 81 7.36 -20.51 -12.33
C LYS A 81 7.16 -21.27 -11.03
N VAL A 82 8.05 -21.05 -10.07
CA VAL A 82 7.95 -21.62 -8.72
C VAL A 82 7.52 -20.55 -7.72
N PRO A 83 6.56 -20.83 -6.83
CA PRO A 83 6.22 -19.90 -5.76
C PRO A 83 7.31 -19.90 -4.70
N VAL A 84 7.77 -18.72 -4.32
CA VAL A 84 8.71 -18.50 -3.22
C VAL A 84 8.04 -17.62 -2.18
N PHE A 85 8.02 -18.06 -0.93
CA PHE A 85 7.50 -17.28 0.18
C PHE A 85 8.60 -16.37 0.75
N ILE A 86 8.43 -15.07 0.59
CA ILE A 86 9.33 -14.04 1.09
C ILE A 86 8.83 -13.55 2.44
N HIS A 87 9.70 -13.61 3.44
CA HIS A 87 9.44 -13.13 4.80
C HIS A 87 10.73 -12.65 5.47
N ASP A 88 10.59 -11.94 6.60
CA ASP A 88 11.71 -11.53 7.44
C ASP A 88 11.83 -12.50 8.62
N ASN A 89 13.01 -13.12 8.79
CA ASN A 89 13.31 -14.05 9.87
C ASN A 89 13.43 -13.37 11.25
N THR A 90 13.65 -12.05 11.27
CA THR A 90 13.88 -11.24 12.47
C THR A 90 12.68 -10.36 12.83
N THR A 91 11.88 -9.98 11.82
CA THR A 91 10.66 -9.18 12.00
C THR A 91 9.43 -10.04 11.69
N PRO A 92 8.66 -10.47 12.71
CA PRO A 92 7.52 -11.37 12.49
C PRO A 92 6.35 -10.71 11.75
N LEU A 93 6.37 -9.38 11.58
CA LEU A 93 5.31 -8.62 10.93
C LEU A 93 5.86 -7.55 9.99
N LEU A 94 5.82 -7.85 8.70
CA LEU A 94 6.02 -6.88 7.64
C LEU A 94 4.82 -5.93 7.58
N THR A 95 5.06 -4.71 7.12
CA THR A 95 3.99 -3.72 6.95
C THR A 95 4.22 -2.97 5.66
N ALA A 96 3.38 -3.21 4.67
CA ALA A 96 3.46 -2.52 3.39
C ALA A 96 2.68 -1.20 3.42
N ALA A 97 3.17 -0.20 2.69
CA ALA A 97 2.44 1.01 2.40
C ALA A 97 1.29 0.71 1.43
N GLY A 98 0.14 1.34 1.65
CA GLY A 98 -1.05 1.16 0.83
C GLY A 98 -1.87 2.43 0.68
N LEU A 99 -2.90 2.35 -0.17
CA LEU A 99 -4.01 3.31 -0.21
C LEU A 99 -5.31 2.56 0.08
N TYR A 100 -6.32 3.27 0.57
CA TYR A 100 -7.65 2.72 0.75
C TYR A 100 -8.74 3.62 0.17
N ASP A 101 -9.85 3.03 -0.24
CA ASP A 101 -11.04 3.70 -0.75
C ASP A 101 -12.21 3.30 0.18
N GLU A 102 -12.73 4.29 0.93
CA GLU A 102 -13.78 4.08 1.94
C GLU A 102 -15.11 3.67 1.30
N GLU A 103 -15.45 4.28 0.17
CA GLU A 103 -16.69 4.02 -0.55
C GLU A 103 -16.72 2.59 -1.08
N GLN A 104 -15.58 2.12 -1.59
CA GLN A 104 -15.44 0.74 -2.06
C GLN A 104 -15.21 -0.27 -0.94
N GLY A 105 -14.89 0.19 0.28
CA GLY A 105 -14.40 -0.68 1.35
C GLY A 105 -13.17 -1.50 0.91
N ALA A 106 -12.27 -0.89 0.14
CA ALA A 106 -11.19 -1.57 -0.55
C ALA A 106 -9.82 -0.93 -0.29
N TYR A 107 -8.75 -1.69 -0.50
CA TYR A 107 -7.37 -1.21 -0.37
C TYR A 107 -6.45 -1.78 -1.45
N THR A 108 -5.30 -1.14 -1.65
CA THR A 108 -4.26 -1.56 -2.58
C THR A 108 -2.89 -1.42 -1.93
N ILE A 109 -1.93 -2.26 -2.34
CA ILE A 109 -0.54 -2.19 -1.86
C ILE A 109 0.27 -1.30 -2.82
N ILE A 110 1.08 -0.39 -2.28
CA ILE A 110 2.02 0.38 -3.08
C ILE A 110 3.27 -0.45 -3.32
N THR A 111 3.68 -0.53 -4.58
CA THR A 111 4.88 -1.26 -5.01
C THR A 111 5.96 -0.29 -5.52
N MET A 112 7.22 -0.70 -5.47
CA MET A 112 8.37 -0.05 -6.10
C MET A 112 9.19 -1.08 -6.92
N GLU A 113 10.24 -0.61 -7.60
CA GLU A 113 11.14 -1.52 -8.32
C GLU A 113 11.87 -2.40 -7.30
N ALA A 114 12.09 -3.66 -7.66
CA ALA A 114 12.89 -4.54 -6.83
C ALA A 114 14.34 -4.05 -6.82
N ASP A 115 14.94 -3.96 -5.64
CA ASP A 115 16.39 -3.74 -5.52
C ASP A 115 17.11 -5.06 -5.85
N LEU A 116 18.32 -5.00 -6.40
CA LEU A 116 19.00 -6.12 -7.06
C LEU A 116 19.24 -7.33 -6.14
N GLY A 117 19.20 -7.18 -4.81
CA GLY A 117 19.19 -8.30 -3.85
C GLY A 117 17.90 -9.14 -3.83
N ALA A 118 16.79 -8.57 -4.32
CA ALA A 118 15.53 -9.25 -4.66
C ALA A 118 15.34 -9.40 -6.20
N GLY A 119 16.33 -8.94 -6.98
CA GLY A 119 16.26 -8.80 -8.44
C GLY A 119 16.29 -10.12 -9.22
N GLU A 120 16.69 -11.22 -8.60
CA GLU A 120 16.51 -12.57 -9.17
C GLU A 120 15.05 -13.05 -9.10
N VAL A 121 14.22 -12.41 -8.28
CA VAL A 121 12.91 -12.96 -7.88
C VAL A 121 11.72 -12.26 -8.55
N HIS A 122 11.77 -10.97 -8.85
CA HIS A 122 10.78 -10.28 -9.71
C HIS A 122 11.15 -8.80 -9.95
N THR A 123 10.50 -8.12 -10.89
CA THR A 123 10.78 -6.70 -11.21
C THR A 123 10.21 -5.69 -10.21
N ARG A 124 9.35 -6.12 -9.27
CA ARG A 124 8.58 -5.25 -8.38
C ARG A 124 8.48 -5.86 -6.98
N GLN A 125 8.39 -5.00 -5.96
CA GLN A 125 8.18 -5.41 -4.57
C GLN A 125 7.26 -4.43 -3.83
N PRO A 126 6.58 -4.86 -2.75
CA PRO A 126 5.88 -3.95 -1.84
C PRO A 126 6.83 -2.91 -1.23
N ILE A 127 6.35 -1.69 -1.01
CA ILE A 127 7.08 -0.71 -0.19
C ILE A 127 6.84 -1.03 1.28
N PHE A 128 7.86 -1.52 1.97
CA PHE A 128 7.77 -1.77 3.41
C PHE A 128 8.01 -0.50 4.23
N VAL A 129 7.16 -0.27 5.23
CA VAL A 129 7.25 0.85 6.17
C VAL A 129 8.01 0.42 7.42
N PRO A 130 9.19 1.01 7.73
CA PRO A 130 9.94 0.70 8.95
C PRO A 130 9.13 1.00 10.20
N ARG A 131 9.35 0.22 11.28
CA ARG A 131 8.61 0.40 12.56
C ARG A 131 8.65 1.85 13.08
N THR A 132 9.79 2.52 12.95
CA THR A 132 10.01 3.91 13.36
C THR A 132 9.13 4.90 12.59
N CYS A 133 8.75 4.58 11.35
CA CYS A 133 7.90 5.42 10.51
C CYS A 133 6.40 5.12 10.69
N ARG A 134 6.03 4.03 11.38
CA ARG A 134 4.62 3.63 11.59
C ARG A 134 3.92 4.48 12.66
N THR A 135 4.67 5.11 13.56
CA THR A 135 4.14 5.86 14.71
C THR A 135 3.94 7.34 14.42
N GLY A 136 4.56 7.89 13.37
CA GLY A 136 4.35 9.28 12.96
C GLY A 136 2.90 9.50 12.54
N GLY A 137 2.13 10.26 13.33
CA GLY A 137 0.90 10.86 12.81
C GLY A 137 1.28 11.66 11.57
N TYR A 138 0.54 11.49 10.47
CA TYR A 138 0.66 12.39 9.34
C TYR A 138 0.22 13.77 9.84
N LYS A 139 1.15 14.56 10.36
CA LYS A 139 0.90 15.97 10.66
C LYS A 139 0.72 16.63 9.30
N SER A 140 -0.53 16.76 8.87
CA SER A 140 -0.90 17.67 7.79
C SER A 140 -0.17 18.99 8.09
N GLY A 141 0.64 19.43 7.14
CA GLY A 141 1.54 20.56 7.34
C GLY A 141 0.73 21.77 7.79
N ARG A 142 0.80 22.11 9.08
CA ARG A 142 0.50 23.47 9.54
C ARG A 142 1.55 24.34 8.88
N ARG A 143 1.16 25.07 7.82
CA ARG A 143 1.95 26.21 7.35
C ARG A 143 2.12 27.12 8.56
N HIS A 144 3.35 27.28 9.03
CA HIS A 144 3.66 28.40 9.92
C HIS A 144 3.27 29.69 9.18
N PRO A 145 2.57 30.63 9.83
CA PRO A 145 2.47 31.97 9.29
C PRO A 145 3.89 32.48 9.11
N ARG A 146 4.23 32.95 7.91
CA ARG A 146 5.44 33.75 7.74
C ARG A 146 5.23 34.99 8.61
N GLN A 147 6.05 35.13 9.64
CA GLN A 147 6.18 36.41 10.33
C GLN A 147 6.82 37.37 9.32
N GLY A 148 6.09 38.44 9.02
CA GLY A 148 6.57 39.66 8.41
C GLY A 148 6.15 40.80 9.31
#